data_AF-A0A530R122-F1
#
_entry.id   AF-A0A530R122-F1
#
_cell.length_a   1.000
_cell.length_b   1.000
_cell.length_c   1.000
_cell.angle_alpha   90.00
_cell.angle_beta   90.00
_cell.angle_gamma   90.00
#
_symmetry.space_group_name_H-M   'P 1'
#
loop_
_entity.id
_entity.type
_entity.pdbx_description
1 polymer ?
#
loop_
_entity_poly.entity_id
_entity_poly.type
_entity_poly.pdbx_seq_one_letter_code
_entity_poly.pdbx_strand_id
1 'polypeptide(L)'
;MSMAAEHQINAGFIPLFDSAVLVAAREIGFAAREGVDLTLSRETSWANIRDRIAIGHFDLAHMLGPMPIACNLGLTPLASDTVVPFSLGLGGNCVTVSNVVWAGMAAHGALPDLDPARAGKALGALI
;
A
#
# COMPACT_ATOMS: atom_id res chain seq x y z
N MET A 1 -33.11 16.60 -2.47
CA MET A 1 -32.54 17.15 -1.22
C MET A 1 -31.06 16.77 -1.21
N SER A 2 -30.16 17.75 -1.21
CA SER A 2 -28.72 17.52 -1.20
C SER A 2 -28.33 16.94 0.16
N MET A 3 -27.80 15.72 0.21
CA MET A 3 -27.04 15.28 1.38
C MET A 3 -25.77 16.13 1.41
N ALA A 4 -25.72 17.15 2.25
CA ALA A 4 -24.45 17.78 2.58
C ALA A 4 -23.61 16.71 3.29
N ALA A 5 -22.40 16.46 2.80
CA ALA A 5 -21.49 15.56 3.49
C ALA A 5 -21.21 16.09 4.89
N GLU A 6 -21.35 15.23 5.90
CA GLU A 6 -21.26 15.63 7.30
C GLU A 6 -19.79 15.68 7.77
N HIS A 7 -18.91 14.93 7.12
CA HIS A 7 -17.50 14.83 7.50
C HIS A 7 -16.57 14.88 6.29
N GLN A 8 -15.70 15.88 6.24
CA GLN A 8 -14.62 15.96 5.25
C GLN A 8 -13.43 15.15 5.73
N ILE A 9 -12.95 14.22 4.91
CA ILE A 9 -11.86 13.31 5.23
C ILE A 9 -10.81 13.35 4.12
N ASN A 10 -9.57 13.68 4.47
CA ASN A 10 -8.43 13.70 3.55
C ASN A 10 -7.65 12.39 3.65
N ALA A 11 -7.54 11.69 2.52
CA ALA A 11 -6.93 10.38 2.45
C ALA A 11 -5.73 10.34 1.49
N GLY A 12 -4.58 9.89 1.99
CA GLY A 12 -3.39 9.63 1.17
C GLY A 12 -3.37 8.23 0.58
N PHE A 13 -2.93 8.08 -0.68
CA PHE A 13 -2.70 6.76 -1.28
C PHE A 13 -1.53 6.75 -2.26
N ILE A 14 -0.95 5.57 -2.48
CA ILE A 14 0.01 5.33 -3.58
C ILE A 14 -0.71 4.56 -4.69
N PRO A 15 -0.47 4.87 -5.98
CA PRO A 15 -1.14 4.25 -7.13
C PRO A 15 -0.68 2.80 -7.37
N LEU A 16 -0.94 1.92 -6.40
CA LEU A 16 -0.77 0.48 -6.47
C LEU A 16 -2.15 -0.19 -6.46
N PHE A 17 -2.19 -1.47 -6.85
CA PHE A 17 -3.46 -2.19 -6.99
C PHE A 17 -4.26 -2.29 -5.68
N ASP A 18 -3.58 -2.41 -4.54
CA ASP A 18 -4.17 -2.47 -3.20
C ASP A 18 -4.81 -1.14 -2.76
N SER A 19 -4.54 -0.01 -3.42
CA SER A 19 -5.29 1.23 -3.20
C SER A 19 -6.71 1.23 -3.78
N ALA A 20 -7.06 0.24 -4.61
CA ALA A 20 -8.30 0.21 -5.37
C ALA A 20 -9.56 0.32 -4.50
N VAL A 21 -9.56 -0.28 -3.31
CA VAL A 21 -10.70 -0.21 -2.39
C VAL A 21 -10.94 1.23 -1.92
N LEU A 22 -9.88 1.95 -1.55
CA LEU A 22 -9.96 3.35 -1.12
C LEU A 22 -10.37 4.27 -2.28
N VAL A 23 -9.82 4.05 -3.46
CA VAL A 23 -10.19 4.80 -4.67
C VAL A 23 -11.65 4.57 -5.03
N ALA A 24 -12.09 3.31 -5.06
CA ALA A 24 -13.48 2.95 -5.32
C ALA A 24 -14.45 3.52 -4.28
N ALA A 25 -14.04 3.64 -3.01
CA ALA A 25 -14.86 4.25 -1.97
C ALA A 25 -15.28 5.69 -2.32
N ARG A 26 -14.38 6.46 -2.94
CA ARG A 26 -14.69 7.80 -3.46
C ARG A 26 -15.44 7.74 -4.79
N GLU A 27 -14.83 7.11 -5.80
CA GLU A 27 -15.29 7.22 -7.19
C GLU A 27 -16.65 6.54 -7.44
N ILE A 28 -16.96 5.47 -6.68
CA ILE A 28 -18.24 4.75 -6.78
C ILE A 28 -19.29 5.35 -5.83
N GLY A 29 -18.92 6.38 -5.04
CA GLY A 29 -19.83 7.07 -4.14
C GLY A 29 -20.19 6.30 -2.86
N PHE A 30 -19.42 5.26 -2.50
CA PHE A 30 -19.64 4.56 -1.22
C PHE A 30 -19.44 5.50 -0.03
N ALA A 31 -18.38 6.31 -0.02
CA ALA A 31 -18.13 7.27 1.05
C ALA A 31 -19.25 8.30 1.18
N ALA A 32 -19.71 8.84 0.04
CA ALA A 32 -20.78 9.85 0.02
C ALA A 32 -22.12 9.29 0.54
N ARG A 33 -22.43 8.01 0.25
CA ARG A 33 -23.62 7.32 0.80
C ARG A 33 -23.60 7.19 2.31
N GLU A 34 -22.41 7.17 2.91
CA GLU A 34 -22.20 7.14 4.36
C GLU A 34 -21.97 8.55 4.96
N GLY A 35 -22.23 9.61 4.19
CA GLY A 35 -22.10 11.00 4.66
C GLY A 35 -20.66 11.53 4.74
N VAL A 36 -19.70 10.85 4.10
CA VAL A 36 -18.27 11.22 4.10
C VAL A 36 -17.87 11.88 2.79
N ASP A 37 -17.35 13.12 2.87
CA ASP A 37 -16.66 13.76 1.74
C ASP A 37 -15.19 13.36 1.73
N LEU A 38 -14.93 12.23 1.07
CA LEU A 38 -13.60 11.66 0.94
C LEU A 38 -12.79 12.36 -0.15
N THR A 39 -11.74 13.09 0.23
CA THR A 39 -10.77 13.68 -0.69
C THR A 39 -9.54 12.78 -0.80
N LEU A 40 -9.15 12.40 -2.03
CA LEU A 40 -8.00 11.54 -2.27
C LEU A 40 -6.77 12.35 -2.71
N SER A 41 -5.64 12.14 -2.05
CA SER A 41 -4.33 12.67 -2.45
C SER A 41 -3.41 11.53 -2.90
N ARG A 42 -3.01 11.57 -4.18
CA ARG A 42 -2.03 10.64 -4.73
C ARG A 42 -0.63 11.04 -4.29
N GLU A 43 0.09 10.12 -3.67
CA GLU A 43 1.47 10.30 -3.22
C GLU A 43 2.47 9.49 -4.05
N THR A 44 3.73 9.94 -4.02
CA THR A 44 4.84 9.34 -4.77
C THR A 44 5.79 8.53 -3.89
N SER A 45 5.69 8.65 -2.56
CA SER A 45 6.55 7.93 -1.64
C SER A 45 5.83 7.55 -0.34
N TRP A 46 6.26 6.44 0.26
CA TRP A 46 5.77 6.02 1.58
C TRP A 46 6.21 6.98 2.70
N ALA A 47 7.34 7.68 2.51
CA ALA A 47 7.78 8.71 3.44
C ALA A 47 6.77 9.87 3.50
N ASN A 48 6.26 10.32 2.35
CA ASN A 48 5.23 11.36 2.31
C ASN A 48 3.96 10.93 3.06
N ILE A 49 3.51 9.68 2.85
CA ILE A 49 2.35 9.13 3.54
C ILE A 49 2.56 9.15 5.06
N ARG A 50 3.70 8.64 5.54
CA ARG A 50 4.08 8.64 6.96
C ARG A 50 4.06 10.06 7.53
N ASP A 51 4.76 10.98 6.87
CA ASP A 51 4.98 12.33 7.40
C ASP A 51 3.67 13.14 7.40
N ARG A 52 2.83 12.99 6.36
CA ARG A 52 1.54 13.69 6.25
C ARG A 52 0.47 13.14 7.20
N ILE A 53 0.48 11.85 7.51
CA ILE A 53 -0.33 11.30 8.61
C ILE A 53 0.14 11.89 9.94
N ALA A 54 1.45 11.91 10.19
CA ALA A 54 1.98 12.33 11.48
C ALA A 54 1.73 13.82 11.81
N ILE A 55 1.63 14.69 10.80
CA ILE A 55 1.32 16.11 10.97
C ILE A 55 -0.17 16.45 10.78
N GLY A 56 -1.04 15.45 10.60
CA GLY A 56 -2.48 15.64 10.44
C GLY A 56 -2.91 16.26 9.10
N HIS A 57 -2.08 16.19 8.06
CA HIS A 57 -2.51 16.53 6.71
C HIS A 57 -3.43 15.46 6.11
N PHE A 58 -3.29 14.21 6.57
CA PHE A 58 -4.18 13.10 6.23
C PHE A 58 -4.86 12.59 7.50
N ASP A 59 -6.17 12.39 7.40
CA ASP A 59 -6.97 11.75 8.44
C ASP A 59 -6.83 10.22 8.36
N LEU A 60 -6.61 9.69 7.15
CA LEU A 60 -6.35 8.27 6.90
C LEU A 60 -5.42 8.08 5.70
N ALA A 61 -4.80 6.91 5.58
CA ALA A 61 -4.01 6.58 4.39
C ALA A 61 -4.00 5.08 4.10
N HIS A 62 -3.84 4.75 2.83
CA HIS A 62 -3.31 3.45 2.42
C HIS A 62 -1.83 3.39 2.80
N MET A 63 -1.45 2.39 3.61
CA MET A 63 -0.12 2.28 4.21
C MET A 63 0.41 0.84 4.11
N LEU A 64 1.74 0.70 4.11
CA LEU A 64 2.38 -0.60 4.29
C LEU A 64 2.10 -1.13 5.71
N GLY A 65 1.80 -2.42 5.85
CA GLY A 65 1.43 -3.03 7.14
C GLY A 65 2.35 -2.71 8.33
N PRO A 66 3.69 -2.68 8.17
CA PRO A 66 4.59 -2.32 9.27
C PRO A 66 4.55 -0.85 9.69
N MET A 67 4.07 0.08 8.84
CA MET A 67 4.14 1.52 9.12
C MET A 67 3.27 1.95 10.32
N PRO A 68 1.98 1.57 10.42
CA PRO A 68 1.18 1.90 11.60
C PRO A 68 1.75 1.33 12.91
N ILE A 69 2.36 0.13 12.85
CA ILE A 69 3.04 -0.47 14.00
C ILE A 69 4.24 0.39 14.41
N ALA A 70 5.07 0.78 13.45
CA ALA A 70 6.22 1.65 13.69
C ALA A 70 5.82 3.03 14.24
N CYS A 71 4.73 3.62 13.72
CA CYS A 71 4.20 4.90 14.21
C CYS A 71 3.80 4.81 15.69
N ASN A 72 3.02 3.80 16.07
CA ASN A 72 2.56 3.61 17.46
C ASN A 72 3.71 3.26 18.42
N LEU A 73 4.77 2.61 17.93
CA LEU A 73 5.97 2.30 18.73
C LEU A 73 6.97 3.47 18.80
N GLY A 74 6.69 4.61 18.15
CA GLY A 74 7.62 5.74 18.10
C GLY A 74 8.90 5.47 17.31
N LEU A 75 8.87 4.55 16.36
CA LEU A 75 10.02 4.19 15.50
C LEU A 75 10.11 5.05 14.23
N THR A 76 9.22 6.03 14.08
CA THR A 76 9.21 7.01 13.00
C THR A 76 9.74 8.37 13.50
N PRO A 77 10.25 9.24 12.61
CA PRO A 77 10.75 10.56 13.02
C PRO A 77 9.71 11.42 13.76
N LEU A 78 8.44 11.23 13.39
CA LEU A 78 7.27 11.79 14.06
C LEU A 78 6.35 10.62 14.43
N ALA A 79 6.19 10.38 15.73
CA ALA A 79 5.25 9.38 16.22
C ALA A 79 3.82 9.86 15.98
N SER A 80 2.93 8.93 15.64
CA SER A 80 1.50 9.21 15.50
C SER A 80 0.70 8.00 15.93
N ASP A 81 -0.35 8.24 16.70
CA ASP A 81 -1.29 7.19 17.08
C ASP A 81 -2.12 6.81 15.86
N THR A 82 -2.11 5.52 15.52
CA THR A 82 -2.81 5.03 14.33
C THR A 82 -3.58 3.77 14.65
N VAL A 83 -4.76 3.64 14.03
CA VAL A 83 -5.59 2.44 14.09
C VAL A 83 -5.67 1.82 12.71
N VAL A 84 -5.58 0.49 12.63
CA VAL A 84 -5.68 -0.28 11.38
C VAL A 84 -6.95 -1.12 11.40
N PRO A 85 -8.06 -0.67 10.80
CA PRO A 85 -9.34 -1.36 10.91
C PRO A 85 -9.44 -2.61 10.02
N PHE A 86 -8.75 -2.63 8.88
CA PHE A 86 -8.75 -3.77 7.95
C PHE A 86 -7.55 -3.74 6.98
N SER A 87 -7.27 -4.87 6.32
CA SER A 87 -6.27 -4.96 5.25
C SER A 87 -6.89 -4.63 3.90
N LEU A 88 -6.17 -3.87 3.05
CA LEU A 88 -6.61 -3.52 1.69
C LEU A 88 -6.24 -4.57 0.63
N GLY A 89 -5.31 -5.47 0.96
CA GLY A 89 -4.87 -6.53 0.06
C GLY A 89 -4.37 -7.75 0.85
N LEU A 90 -4.39 -8.91 0.20
CA LEU A 90 -3.88 -10.17 0.75
C LEU A 90 -2.58 -10.62 0.06
N GLY A 91 -1.94 -9.74 -0.72
CA GLY A 91 -0.74 -10.05 -1.50
C GLY A 91 -0.81 -9.50 -2.92
N GLY A 92 -0.14 -10.18 -3.86
CA GLY A 92 -0.04 -9.76 -5.27
C GLY A 92 1.19 -8.92 -5.60
N ASN A 93 2.06 -8.67 -4.61
CA ASN A 93 3.39 -8.13 -4.85
C ASN A 93 4.25 -9.15 -5.59
N CYS A 94 5.21 -8.66 -6.37
CA CYS A 94 6.15 -9.50 -7.10
C CYS A 94 7.59 -9.13 -6.76
N VAL A 95 8.45 -10.14 -6.75
CA VAL A 95 9.89 -9.94 -6.86
C VAL A 95 10.22 -10.15 -8.33
N THR A 96 10.86 -9.16 -8.93
CA THR A 96 11.35 -9.23 -10.31
C THR A 96 12.87 -9.20 -10.30
N VAL A 97 13.48 -9.79 -11.33
CA VAL A 97 14.93 -9.83 -11.50
C VAL A 97 15.29 -9.26 -12.86
N SER A 98 16.53 -8.79 -13.02
CA SER A 98 17.03 -8.37 -14.33
C SER A 98 17.15 -9.57 -15.27
N ASN A 99 17.16 -9.32 -16.59
CA ASN A 99 17.32 -10.39 -17.59
C ASN A 99 18.62 -11.17 -17.41
N VAL A 100 19.68 -10.52 -16.93
CA VAL A 100 20.97 -11.17 -16.64
C VAL A 100 20.84 -12.15 -15.49
N VAL A 101 20.19 -11.75 -14.41
CA VAL A 101 19.92 -12.63 -13.25
C VAL A 101 19.00 -13.78 -13.66
N TRP A 102 17.97 -13.50 -14.46
CA TRP A 102 17.07 -14.54 -14.98
C TRP A 102 17.80 -15.60 -15.80
N ALA A 103 18.71 -15.21 -16.70
CA ALA A 103 19.50 -16.15 -17.49
C ALA A 103 20.36 -17.06 -16.60
N GLY A 104 20.95 -16.50 -15.53
CA GLY A 104 21.67 -17.29 -14.52
C GLY A 104 20.74 -18.26 -13.78
N MET A 105 19.59 -17.78 -13.32
CA MET A 105 18.60 -18.63 -12.64
C MET A 105 18.10 -19.77 -13.54
N ALA A 106 17.91 -19.52 -14.83
CA ALA A 106 17.50 -20.54 -15.80
C ALA A 106 18.54 -21.67 -15.93
N ALA A 107 19.84 -21.34 -15.87
CA ALA A 107 20.92 -22.34 -15.82
C ALA A 107 20.89 -23.20 -14.54
N HIS A 108 20.25 -22.70 -13.48
CA HIS A 108 20.00 -23.40 -12.21
C HIS A 108 18.57 -23.93 -12.07
N GLY A 109 17.84 -24.08 -13.19
CA GLY A 109 16.55 -24.78 -13.23
C GLY A 109 15.32 -23.92 -12.93
N ALA A 110 15.43 -22.59 -12.99
CA ALA A 110 14.25 -21.72 -13.01
C ALA A 110 13.42 -21.91 -14.28
N LEU A 111 12.09 -21.82 -14.15
CA LEU A 111 11.11 -21.92 -15.23
C LEU A 111 10.10 -20.76 -15.12
N PRO A 112 9.45 -20.35 -16.24
CA PRO A 112 8.42 -19.32 -16.23
C PRO A 112 7.06 -19.89 -15.76
N ASP A 113 7.04 -20.57 -14.62
CA ASP A 113 5.88 -21.33 -14.09
C ASP A 113 5.28 -20.70 -12.81
N LEU A 114 5.81 -19.57 -12.35
CA LEU A 114 5.42 -18.88 -11.12
C LEU A 114 5.57 -19.74 -9.85
N ASP A 115 6.36 -20.83 -9.87
CA ASP A 115 6.67 -21.61 -8.67
C ASP A 115 7.69 -20.85 -7.80
N PRO A 116 7.29 -20.33 -6.61
CA PRO A 116 8.17 -19.53 -5.77
C PRO A 116 9.31 -20.35 -5.16
N ALA A 117 9.09 -21.65 -4.89
CA ALA A 117 10.11 -22.51 -4.31
C ALA A 117 11.20 -22.83 -5.33
N ARG A 118 10.81 -23.10 -6.59
CA ARG A 118 11.76 -23.27 -7.70
C ARG A 118 12.55 -21.99 -7.95
N ALA A 119 11.85 -20.86 -8.09
CA ALA A 119 12.49 -19.57 -8.33
C ALA A 119 13.47 -19.20 -7.20
N GLY A 120 13.07 -19.40 -5.94
CA GLY A 120 13.91 -19.15 -4.77
C GLY A 120 15.17 -20.03 -4.73
N LYS A 121 15.05 -21.33 -5.02
CA LYS A 121 16.20 -22.24 -5.10
C LYS A 121 17.17 -21.86 -6.21
N ALA A 122 16.65 -21.53 -7.40
CA ALA A 122 17.48 -21.13 -8.53
C ALA A 122 18.21 -19.81 -8.27
N LEU A 123 17.53 -18.83 -7.66
CA LEU A 123 18.16 -17.58 -7.24
C LEU A 123 19.25 -17.83 -6.19
N GLY A 124 18.98 -18.64 -5.17
CA GLY A 124 19.95 -18.96 -4.13
C GLY A 124 21.14 -19.82 -4.60
N ALA A 125 21.02 -20.53 -5.73
CA ALA A 125 22.14 -21.25 -6.34
C ALA A 125 23.02 -20.35 -7.23
N LEU A 126 22.48 -19.22 -7.69
CA LEU A 126 23.17 -18.26 -8.54
C LEU A 126 24.06 -17.29 -7.74
N ILE A 127 23.63 -16.91 -6.53
CA ILE A 127 24.30 -15.93 -5.64
C ILE A 127 25.04 -16.61 -4.49
#